data_AF-A0A162FBT2-F1
#
_entry.id   AF-A0A162FBT2-F1
#
_cell.length_a   1.000
_cell.length_b   1.000
_cell.length_c   1.000
_cell.angle_alpha   90.00
_cell.angle_beta   90.00
_cell.angle_gamma   90.00
#
_symmetry.space_group_name_H-M   'P 1'
#
loop_
_entity.id
_entity.type
_entity.pdbx_description
1 polymer ?
#
loop_
_entity_poly.entity_id
_entity_poly.type
_entity_poly.pdbx_seq_one_letter_code
_entity_poly.pdbx_strand_id
1 'polypeptide(L)'
;MNTLEKERIVQKNVLQIFKENFGVTKTEEEILDIKPENEFELNSTGYYYESILDIFLIEDMHKEYITGKVKDTIKKVAELWTITMQYSLP
;
A
#
# COMPACT_ATOMS: atom_id res chain seq x y z
N MET A 1 -1.69 -6.70 17.55
CA MET A 1 -1.58 -7.36 16.24
C MET A 1 -0.11 -7.59 15.94
N ASN A 2 0.30 -8.81 15.60
CA ASN A 2 1.72 -9.11 15.31
C ASN A 2 2.15 -8.48 13.98
N THR A 3 3.44 -8.15 13.83
CA THR A 3 4.00 -7.54 12.61
C THR A 3 3.69 -8.36 11.35
N LEU A 4 3.84 -9.68 11.44
CA LEU A 4 3.53 -10.60 10.33
C LEU A 4 2.05 -10.59 9.92
N GLU A 5 1.14 -10.41 10.89
CA GLU A 5 -0.28 -10.30 10.58
C GLU A 5 -0.56 -8.98 9.88
N LYS A 6 0.06 -7.88 10.33
CA LYS A 6 -0.07 -6.57 9.69
C LYS A 6 0.41 -6.64 8.24
N GLU A 7 1.60 -7.19 8.02
CA GLU A 7 2.15 -7.35 6.67
C GLU A 7 1.23 -8.17 5.76
N ARG A 8 0.61 -9.25 6.26
CA ARG A 8 -0.34 -10.04 5.48
C ARG A 8 -1.60 -9.27 5.10
N ILE A 9 -2.15 -8.48 6.03
CA ILE A 9 -3.33 -7.63 5.74
C ILE A 9 -2.95 -6.54 4.74
N VAL A 10 -1.82 -5.86 4.96
CA VAL A 10 -1.35 -4.80 4.08
C VAL A 10 -1.09 -5.33 2.69
N GLN A 11 -0.36 -6.45 2.58
CA GLN A 11 -0.09 -7.11 1.30
C GLN A 11 -1.38 -7.40 0.53
N LYS A 12 -2.37 -8.02 1.17
CA LYS A 12 -3.62 -8.40 0.50
C LYS A 12 -4.37 -7.17 -0.02
N ASN A 13 -4.47 -6.12 0.78
CA ASN A 13 -5.14 -4.88 0.38
C ASN A 13 -4.36 -4.14 -0.72
N VAL A 14 -3.06 -3.96 -0.57
CA VAL A 14 -2.20 -3.28 -1.56
C VAL A 14 -2.25 -4.00 -2.91
N LEU A 15 -2.17 -5.34 -2.91
CA LEU A 15 -2.29 -6.12 -4.15
C LEU A 15 -3.67 -5.98 -4.80
N GLN A 16 -4.73 -5.90 -4.00
CA GLN A 16 -6.08 -5.67 -4.52
C GLN A 16 -6.21 -4.27 -5.13
N ILE A 17 -5.79 -3.22 -4.41
CA ILE A 17 -5.76 -1.84 -4.88
C ILE A 17 -4.95 -1.73 -6.18
N PHE A 18 -3.81 -2.42 -6.27
CA PHE A 18 -2.99 -2.46 -7.48
C PHE A 18 -3.76 -3.04 -8.67
N LYS A 19 -4.42 -4.20 -8.49
CA LYS A 19 -5.21 -4.83 -9.55
C LYS A 19 -6.40 -3.98 -9.96
N GLU A 20 -7.07 -3.32 -9.02
CA GLU A 20 -8.20 -2.44 -9.29
C GLU A 20 -7.78 -1.17 -10.05
N ASN A 21 -6.64 -0.57 -9.69
CA ASN A 21 -6.14 0.65 -10.35
C ASN A 21 -5.55 0.38 -11.75
N PHE A 22 -4.81 -0.72 -11.91
CA PHE A 22 -4.04 -0.97 -13.13
C PHE A 22 -4.64 -2.04 -14.04
N GLY A 23 -5.68 -2.76 -13.60
CA GLY A 23 -6.36 -3.79 -14.40
C GLY A 23 -5.44 -4.94 -14.84
N VAL A 24 -4.38 -5.22 -14.08
CA VAL A 24 -3.35 -6.20 -14.47
C VAL A 24 -3.80 -7.64 -14.26
N THR A 25 -3.42 -8.52 -15.18
CA THR A 25 -3.58 -9.99 -15.05
C THR A 25 -2.34 -10.67 -14.48
N LYS A 26 -1.39 -9.91 -13.90
CA LYS A 26 -0.14 -10.42 -13.33
C LYS A 26 -0.39 -11.19 -12.04
N THR A 27 0.47 -12.16 -11.74
CA THR A 27 0.45 -12.88 -10.47
C THR A 27 0.85 -11.97 -9.31
N GLU A 28 0.46 -12.35 -8.08
CA GLU A 28 0.82 -11.56 -6.90
C GLU A 28 2.35 -11.42 -6.75
N GLU A 29 3.09 -12.50 -7.01
CA GLU A 29 4.56 -12.50 -6.95
C GLU A 29 5.18 -11.55 -7.99
N GLU A 30 4.63 -11.50 -9.20
CA GLU A 30 5.08 -10.53 -10.21
C GLU A 30 4.78 -9.10 -9.79
N ILE A 31 3.59 -8.84 -9.23
CA ILE A 31 3.19 -7.50 -8.80
C ILE A 31 4.13 -6.95 -7.72
N LEU A 32 4.57 -7.80 -6.79
CA LEU A 32 5.46 -7.41 -5.70
C LEU A 32 6.77 -6.76 -6.17
N ASP A 33 7.31 -7.17 -7.32
CA ASP A 33 8.56 -6.65 -7.86
C ASP A 33 8.40 -5.51 -8.87
N ILE A 34 7.15 -5.14 -9.20
CA ILE A 34 6.86 -4.01 -10.07
C ILE A 34 7.11 -2.69 -9.33
N LYS A 35 7.72 -1.75 -10.04
CA LYS A 35 7.74 -0.34 -9.67
C LYS A 35 6.67 0.39 -10.49
N PRO A 36 5.53 0.82 -9.89
CA PRO A 36 4.40 1.38 -10.63
C PRO A 36 4.82 2.58 -11.49
N GLU A 37 5.69 3.43 -10.96
CA GLU A 37 6.25 4.62 -11.61
C GLU A 37 6.99 4.33 -12.93
N ASN A 38 7.48 3.11 -13.13
CA ASN A 38 8.23 2.72 -14.33
C ASN A 38 7.34 2.05 -15.38
N GLU A 39 6.20 1.48 -14.98
CA GLU A 39 5.35 0.66 -15.86
C GLU A 39 4.03 1.33 -16.22
N PHE A 40 3.55 2.28 -15.42
CA PHE A 40 2.22 2.89 -15.59
C PHE A 40 2.29 4.41 -15.65
N GLU A 41 1.21 5.02 -16.14
CA GLU A 41 1.09 6.47 -16.23
C GLU A 41 1.15 7.12 -14.84
N LEU A 42 1.71 8.33 -14.79
CA LEU A 42 1.88 9.12 -13.56
C LEU A 42 0.57 9.33 -12.81
N ASN A 43 -0.53 9.59 -13.53
CA ASN A 43 -1.85 9.81 -12.93
C ASN A 43 -2.37 8.54 -12.23
N SER A 44 -2.35 7.39 -12.92
CA SER A 44 -2.76 6.10 -12.36
C SER A 44 -1.90 5.69 -11.16
N THR A 45 -0.61 6.02 -11.22
CA THR A 45 0.33 5.80 -10.12
C THR A 45 0.02 6.69 -8.91
N GLY A 46 -0.37 7.95 -9.14
CA GLY A 46 -0.83 8.86 -8.08
C GLY A 46 -2.06 8.32 -7.36
N TYR A 47 -3.11 7.95 -8.11
CA TYR A 47 -4.35 7.37 -7.55
C TYR A 47 -4.11 6.07 -6.78
N TYR A 48 -3.19 5.23 -7.24
CA TYR A 48 -2.79 4.02 -6.55
C TYR A 48 -2.23 4.33 -5.15
N TYR A 49 -1.26 5.24 -5.04
CA TYR A 49 -0.69 5.59 -3.74
C TYR A 49 -1.68 6.34 -2.83
N GLU A 50 -2.52 7.20 -3.39
CA GLU A 50 -3.59 7.89 -2.63
C GLU A 50 -4.60 6.90 -2.07
N SER A 51 -5.01 5.90 -2.85
CA SER A 51 -5.91 4.83 -2.39
C SER A 51 -5.31 4.05 -1.21
N ILE A 52 -4.00 3.78 -1.24
CA ILE A 52 -3.29 3.12 -0.14
C ILE A 52 -3.31 3.99 1.11
N LEU A 53 -2.96 5.26 0.98
CA LEU A 53 -2.94 6.19 2.11
C LEU A 53 -4.32 6.32 2.77
N ASP A 54 -5.38 6.43 1.96
CA ASP A 54 -6.77 6.52 2.42
C ASP A 54 -7.20 5.25 3.19
N ILE A 55 -6.97 4.07 2.61
CA ILE A 55 -7.36 2.79 3.22
C ILE A 55 -6.64 2.52 4.55
N PHE A 56 -5.37 2.90 4.64
CA PHE A 56 -4.57 2.69 5.85
C PHE A 56 -4.58 3.90 6.80
N LEU A 57 -5.32 4.96 6.48
CA LEU A 57 -5.38 6.21 7.24
C LEU A 57 -3.98 6.78 7.52
N ILE A 58 -3.10 6.75 6.51
CA ILE A 58 -1.74 7.26 6.57
C ILE A 58 -1.72 8.69 6.02
N GLU A 59 -1.03 9.60 6.70
CA GLU A 59 -0.93 11.00 6.26
C GLU A 59 -0.22 11.16 4.92
N ASP A 60 -0.66 12.10 4.09
CA ASP A 60 -0.13 12.34 2.74
C ASP A 60 1.38 12.69 2.73
N MET A 61 1.90 13.24 3.83
CA MET A 61 3.35 13.47 4.00
C MET A 61 4.18 12.18 3.88
N HIS A 62 3.58 11.02 4.07
CA HIS A 62 4.24 9.72 3.93
C HIS A 62 4.21 9.17 2.50
N LYS A 63 3.52 9.85 1.55
CA LYS A 63 3.40 9.42 0.15
C LYS A 63 4.76 9.17 -0.49
N GLU A 64 5.69 10.12 -0.34
CA GLU A 64 7.06 10.02 -0.86
C GLU A 64 7.86 8.87 -0.25
N TYR A 65 7.47 8.41 0.95
CA TYR A 65 8.13 7.29 1.59
C TYR A 65 7.57 5.97 1.07
N ILE A 66 6.29 5.86 0.73
CA ILE A 66 5.68 4.60 0.28
C ILE A 66 5.82 4.33 -1.22
N THR A 67 6.38 5.27 -1.99
CA THR A 67 6.71 5.07 -3.42
C THR A 67 7.85 4.06 -3.61
N GLY A 68 7.92 3.46 -4.81
CA GLY A 68 8.86 2.39 -5.12
C GLY A 68 8.17 1.08 -5.49
N LYS A 69 8.88 -0.04 -5.29
CA LYS A 69 8.31 -1.36 -5.62
C LYS A 69 7.15 -1.70 -4.70
N VAL A 70 6.16 -2.41 -5.21
CA VAL A 70 4.97 -2.79 -4.42
C VAL A 70 5.34 -3.50 -3.12
N LYS A 71 6.35 -4.39 -3.12
CA LYS A 71 6.84 -5.04 -1.90
C LYS A 71 7.41 -4.07 -0.86
N ASP A 72 8.08 -3.00 -1.30
CA ASP A 72 8.65 -1.99 -0.42
C ASP A 72 7.54 -1.07 0.11
N THR A 73 6.55 -0.74 -0.73
CA THR A 73 5.31 -0.07 -0.33
C THR A 73 4.61 -0.84 0.78
N ILE A 74 4.41 -2.16 0.62
CA ILE A 74 3.75 -3.02 1.62
C ILE A 74 4.47 -2.96 2.97
N LYS A 75 5.80 -3.08 2.98
CA LYS A 75 6.58 -3.02 4.22
C LYS A 75 6.42 -1.68 4.92
N LYS A 76 6.61 -0.59 4.18
CA LYS A 76 6.51 0.76 4.75
C LYS A 76 5.10 1.09 5.22
N VAL A 77 4.07 0.69 4.46
CA VAL A 77 2.68 0.83 4.89
C VAL A 77 2.42 0.00 6.14
N ALA A 78 2.95 -1.21 6.27
CA ALA A 78 2.82 -2.01 7.49
C ALA A 78 3.53 -1.39 8.71
N GLU A 79 4.66 -0.71 8.49
CA GLU A 79 5.38 0.05 9.52
C GLU A 79 4.61 1.32 9.93
N LEU A 80 4.11 2.07 8.95
CA LEU A 80 3.36 3.32 9.15
C LEU A 80 1.93 3.09 9.64
N TRP A 81 1.36 1.91 9.37
CA TRP A 81 0.03 1.54 9.83
C TRP A 81 0.05 1.32 11.33
N THR A 82 -0.05 2.43 12.04
CA THR A 82 -0.33 2.47 13.45
C THR A 82 -1.80 2.08 13.59
N ILE A 83 -2.05 0.87 14.09
CA ILE A 83 -3.39 0.53 14.55
C ILE A 83 -3.60 1.45 15.73
N THR A 84 -4.24 2.59 15.48
CA THR A 84 -4.84 3.41 16.50
C THR A 84 -5.91 2.54 17.13
N MET A 85 -5.53 1.72 18.11
CA MET A 85 -6.47 1.32 19.14
C MET A 85 -6.93 2.65 19.73
N GLN A 86 -8.11 3.11 19.33
CA GLN A 86 -8.82 4.13 20.06
C GLN A 86 -9.13 3.57 21.46
N TYR A 87 -8.13 3.56 22.34
CA TYR A 87 -8.37 3.73 23.76
C TYR A 87 -8.66 5.21 23.94
N SER A 88 -9.92 5.55 23.76
CA SER A 88 -10.50 6.78 24.27
C SER A 88 -11.91 6.46 24.70
N LEU A 89 -12.03 5.89 25.90
CA LEU A 89 -13.16 6.22 26.75
C LEU A 89 -12.60 6.64 28.12
N PRO A 90 -13.07 7.79 28.66
CA PRO A 90 -12.59 8.40 29.89
C PRO A 90 -12.86 7.57 31.15
#